data_AF-G4Z8W7-F1
#
_entry.id   AF-G4Z8W7-F1
#
_cell.length_a   1.000
_cell.length_b   1.000
_cell.length_c   1.000
_cell.angle_alpha   90.00
_cell.angle_beta   90.00
_cell.angle_gamma   90.00
#
_symmetry.space_group_name_H-M   'P 1'
#
loop_
_entity.id
_entity.type
_entity.pdbx_description
1 polymer ?
#
loop_
_entity_poly.entity_id
_entity_poly.type
_entity_poly.pdbx_seq_one_letter_code
_entity_poly.pdbx_strand_id
1 'polypeptide(L)'
;MAADVSARVHLVAEKLAQKSADAQRKGNENAARALAMSVADLREAMALLAEQRHLLARRRGEGDEEDDDADAHVQELATRLARVEAMLGKKSEDMKLKGNKGAAASLQQSAGDVDKGRALLLEQQQTIFGLLGRWETLEDVVDGKKRRRTSDGEEEKKENEKETPHGRLMGQVQRLVELKGVLAEAFPECKDAEEVKDEVERLRREVENAKEETAEVNEMLKQESLALEEAKKEVERVKQREIQRQEEDTALLEQQREACLAMEELVRESDQEIQKMTQAAAA
;
A
#
# COMPACT_ATOMS: atom_id res chain seq x y z
N MET A 1 19.94 22.24 -18.20
CA MET A 1 19.25 23.51 -17.88
C MET A 1 18.49 23.48 -16.54
N ALA A 2 17.69 22.44 -16.22
CA ALA A 2 16.89 22.39 -14.98
C ALA A 2 17.70 22.21 -13.67
N ALA A 3 18.76 21.38 -13.69
CA ALA A 3 19.67 21.21 -12.55
C ALA A 3 20.46 22.50 -12.22
N ASP A 4 20.81 23.27 -13.25
CA ASP A 4 21.49 24.57 -13.15
C ASP A 4 20.61 25.64 -12.48
N VAL A 5 19.30 25.62 -12.73
CA VAL A 5 18.33 26.50 -12.04
C VAL A 5 18.20 26.14 -10.56
N SER A 6 18.15 24.85 -10.22
CA SER A 6 18.04 24.38 -8.81
C SER A 6 19.27 24.79 -8.00
N ALA A 7 20.46 24.57 -8.55
CA ALA A 7 21.72 24.96 -7.92
C ALA A 7 21.81 26.48 -7.71
N ARG A 8 21.34 27.27 -8.68
CA ARG A 8 21.30 28.74 -8.56
C ARG A 8 20.32 29.22 -7.50
N VAL A 9 19.16 28.58 -7.33
CA VAL A 9 18.19 28.94 -6.27
C VAL A 9 18.72 28.57 -4.88
N HIS A 10 19.38 27.42 -4.72
CA HIS A 10 20.08 27.07 -3.47
C HIS A 10 21.16 28.09 -3.11
N LEU A 11 21.98 28.51 -4.07
CA LEU A 11 23.02 29.51 -3.86
C LEU A 11 22.44 30.88 -3.47
N VAL A 12 21.29 31.26 -4.02
CA VAL A 12 20.59 32.50 -3.65
C VAL A 12 20.00 32.39 -2.24
N ALA A 13 19.39 31.26 -1.89
CA ALA A 13 18.87 31.01 -0.54
C ALA A 13 20.00 31.04 0.53
N GLU A 14 21.17 30.49 0.22
CA GLU A 14 22.34 30.52 1.10
C GLU A 14 22.87 31.95 1.31
N LYS A 15 22.96 32.74 0.22
CA LYS A 15 23.36 34.16 0.29
C LYS A 15 22.36 35.01 1.07
N LEU A 16 21.06 34.73 0.96
CA LEU A 16 20.02 35.43 1.73
C LEU A 16 20.04 35.02 3.21
N ALA A 17 20.34 33.75 3.51
CA ALA A 17 20.52 33.29 4.89
C ALA A 17 21.73 33.96 5.56
N GLN A 18 22.85 34.08 4.83
CA GLN A 18 24.03 34.79 5.32
C GLN A 18 23.75 36.28 5.55
N LYS A 19 23.02 36.93 4.64
CA LYS A 19 22.57 38.32 4.81
C LYS A 19 21.57 38.51 5.96
N SER A 20 20.70 37.53 6.21
CA SER A 20 19.79 37.54 7.36
C SER A 20 20.58 37.47 8.67
N ALA A 21 21.56 36.57 8.78
CA ALA A 21 22.44 36.46 9.95
C ALA A 21 23.25 37.74 10.19
N ASP A 22 23.76 38.36 9.12
CA ASP A 22 24.49 39.63 9.22
C ASP A 22 23.57 40.82 9.60
N ALA A 23 22.33 40.85 9.10
CA ALA A 23 21.34 41.85 9.51
C ALA A 23 20.96 41.70 10.99
N GLN A 24 20.85 40.46 11.48
CA GLN A 24 20.59 40.16 12.89
C GLN A 24 21.76 40.62 13.79
N ARG A 25 23.00 40.34 13.38
CA ARG A 25 24.21 40.82 14.10
C ARG A 25 24.33 42.33 14.15
N LYS A 26 23.78 43.03 13.16
CA LYS A 26 23.75 44.51 13.09
C LYS A 26 22.54 45.14 13.77
N GLY A 27 21.68 44.35 14.44
CA GLY A 27 20.50 44.83 15.17
C GLY A 27 19.30 45.19 14.29
N ASN A 28 19.33 44.85 12.99
CA ASN A 28 18.23 45.10 12.06
C ASN A 28 17.26 43.91 12.02
N GLU A 29 16.51 43.72 13.11
CA GLU A 29 15.63 42.55 13.29
C GLU A 29 14.54 42.40 12.22
N ASN A 30 13.96 43.51 11.75
CA ASN A 30 12.92 43.48 10.72
C ASN A 30 13.47 43.00 9.37
N ALA A 31 14.68 43.43 9.00
CA ALA A 31 15.35 42.97 7.78
C ALA A 31 15.79 41.51 7.91
N ALA A 32 16.29 41.10 9.08
CA ALA A 32 16.65 39.71 9.34
C ALA A 32 15.45 38.76 9.21
N ARG A 33 14.30 39.14 9.78
CA ARG A 33 13.03 38.38 9.67
C ARG A 33 12.53 38.31 8.23
N ALA A 34 12.47 39.43 7.51
CA ALA A 34 12.01 39.44 6.12
C ALA A 34 12.90 38.56 5.22
N LEU A 35 14.23 38.64 5.38
CA LEU A 35 15.16 37.80 4.62
C LEU A 35 15.05 36.32 5.00
N ALA A 36 14.82 35.99 6.27
CA ALA A 36 14.61 34.62 6.71
C ALA A 36 13.32 34.01 6.15
N MET A 37 12.24 34.80 6.09
CA MET A 37 10.99 34.39 5.42
C MET A 37 11.22 34.12 3.93
N SER A 38 11.91 35.02 3.22
CA SER A 38 12.22 34.77 1.79
C SER A 38 13.10 33.55 1.56
N VAL A 39 13.97 33.18 2.51
CA VAL A 39 14.74 31.92 2.45
C VAL A 39 13.84 30.72 2.64
N ALA A 40 12.87 30.79 3.55
CA ALA A 40 11.88 29.73 3.76
C ALA A 40 11.02 29.54 2.49
N ASP A 41 10.49 30.63 1.92
CA ASP A 41 9.68 30.62 0.70
C ASP A 41 10.47 30.02 -0.49
N LEU A 42 11.75 30.36 -0.63
CA LEU A 42 12.60 29.79 -1.69
C LEU A 42 12.88 28.31 -1.50
N ARG A 43 13.02 27.82 -0.27
CA ARG A 43 13.19 26.39 0.02
C ARG A 43 11.90 25.62 -0.20
N GLU A 44 10.77 26.18 0.18
CA GLU A 44 9.43 25.60 -0.06
C GLU A 44 9.14 25.54 -1.57
N ALA A 45 9.42 26.62 -2.31
CA ALA A 45 9.29 26.62 -3.77
C ALA A 45 10.21 25.59 -4.45
N MET A 46 11.43 25.37 -3.93
CA MET A 46 12.31 24.32 -4.43
C MET A 46 11.79 22.92 -4.13
N ALA A 47 11.20 22.69 -2.96
CA ALA A 47 10.57 21.42 -2.62
C ALA A 47 9.39 21.13 -3.57
N LEU A 48 8.53 22.12 -3.82
CA LEU A 48 7.42 22.00 -4.77
C LEU A 48 7.90 21.75 -6.21
N LEU A 49 8.99 22.38 -6.65
CA LEU A 49 9.57 22.13 -7.98
C LEU A 49 10.21 20.74 -8.07
N ALA A 50 10.81 20.24 -7.00
CA ALA A 50 11.32 18.87 -6.93
C ALA A 50 10.16 17.85 -6.99
N GLU A 51 9.08 18.10 -6.25
CA GLU A 51 7.87 17.29 -6.28
C GLU A 51 7.19 17.31 -7.65
N GLN A 52 7.05 18.48 -8.28
CA GLN A 52 6.51 18.57 -9.65
C GLN A 52 7.39 17.87 -10.68
N ARG A 53 8.73 17.91 -10.52
CA ARG A 53 9.65 17.13 -11.36
C ARG A 53 9.48 15.64 -11.15
N HIS A 54 9.36 15.20 -9.91
CA HIS A 54 9.11 13.80 -9.57
C HIS A 54 7.77 13.32 -10.15
N LEU A 55 6.71 14.12 -10.06
CA LEU A 55 5.41 13.84 -10.66
C LEU A 55 5.45 13.83 -12.20
N LEU A 56 6.26 14.70 -12.82
CA LEU A 56 6.46 14.72 -14.27
C LEU A 56 7.30 13.53 -14.75
N ALA A 57 8.33 13.13 -14.00
CA ALA A 57 9.12 11.93 -14.25
C ALA A 57 8.25 10.65 -14.15
N ARG A 58 7.40 10.57 -13.11
CA ARG A 58 6.39 9.51 -12.92
C ARG A 58 5.37 9.44 -14.06
N ARG A 59 4.97 10.58 -14.62
CA ARG A 59 4.07 10.64 -15.80
C ARG A 59 4.78 10.32 -17.13
N ARG A 60 6.11 10.42 -17.19
CA ARG A 60 6.91 10.11 -18.38
C ARG A 60 7.52 8.71 -18.36
N GLY A 61 7.42 7.99 -17.25
CA GLY A 61 8.11 6.69 -17.08
C GLY A 61 9.64 6.84 -16.96
N GLU A 62 10.13 8.03 -16.64
CA GLU A 62 11.57 8.37 -16.54
C GLU A 62 11.96 8.65 -15.07
N GLY A 63 11.36 7.94 -14.12
CA GLY A 63 11.74 8.01 -12.71
C GLY A 63 12.84 6.98 -12.43
N ASP A 64 13.98 7.45 -11.92
CA ASP A 64 15.11 6.61 -11.48
C ASP A 64 14.63 5.40 -10.67
N GLU A 65 15.23 4.25 -11.02
CA GLU A 65 15.06 2.89 -10.51
C GLU A 65 15.46 2.71 -9.03
N GLU A 66 15.07 3.60 -8.13
CA GLU A 66 15.19 3.38 -6.69
C GLU A 66 13.78 3.29 -6.08
N ASP A 67 13.37 2.03 -5.85
CA ASP A 67 12.17 1.57 -5.14
C ASP A 67 10.84 1.49 -5.91
N ASP A 68 10.87 1.00 -7.16
CA ASP A 68 9.67 0.41 -7.79
C ASP A 68 9.69 -1.12 -7.63
N ASP A 69 9.82 -1.61 -6.39
CA ASP A 69 9.60 -3.01 -6.03
C ASP A 69 8.09 -3.31 -6.02
N ALA A 70 7.43 -3.15 -7.17
CA ALA A 70 6.08 -3.66 -7.38
C ALA A 70 6.00 -5.16 -6.99
N ASP A 71 7.11 -5.89 -7.10
CA ASP A 71 7.26 -7.25 -6.61
C ASP A 71 7.13 -7.37 -5.08
N ALA A 72 7.82 -6.51 -4.31
CA ALA A 72 7.78 -6.57 -2.85
C ALA A 72 6.35 -6.35 -2.33
N HIS A 73 5.59 -5.45 -2.94
CA HIS A 73 4.19 -5.21 -2.55
C HIS A 73 3.28 -6.40 -2.85
N VAL A 74 3.44 -7.04 -4.01
CA VAL A 74 2.66 -8.24 -4.37
C VAL A 74 3.05 -9.44 -3.48
N GLN A 75 4.33 -9.63 -3.19
CA GLN A 75 4.79 -10.67 -2.28
C GLN A 75 4.34 -10.44 -0.84
N GLU A 76 4.33 -9.19 -0.39
CA GLU A 76 3.78 -8.83 0.91
C GLU A 76 2.28 -9.15 0.98
N LEU A 77 1.52 -8.77 -0.04
CA LEU A 77 0.09 -9.06 -0.12
C LEU A 77 -0.18 -10.57 -0.15
N ALA A 78 0.56 -11.34 -0.97
CA ALA A 78 0.48 -12.78 -1.01
C ALA A 78 0.78 -13.42 0.35
N THR A 79 1.80 -12.92 1.05
CA THR A 79 2.14 -13.38 2.41
C THR A 79 1.04 -13.06 3.42
N ARG A 80 0.42 -11.88 3.33
CA ARG A 80 -0.71 -11.48 4.18
C ARG A 80 -1.94 -12.35 3.91
N LEU A 81 -2.26 -12.64 2.65
CA LEU A 81 -3.37 -13.53 2.27
C LEU A 81 -3.15 -14.95 2.80
N ALA A 82 -1.93 -15.50 2.70
CA ALA A 82 -1.60 -16.81 3.25
C ALA A 82 -1.79 -16.86 4.79
N ARG A 83 -1.49 -15.77 5.51
CA ARG A 83 -1.77 -15.69 6.96
C ARG A 83 -3.27 -15.66 7.26
N VAL A 84 -4.05 -14.95 6.46
CA VAL A 84 -5.52 -14.88 6.60
C VAL A 84 -6.14 -16.25 6.34
N GLU A 85 -5.73 -16.93 5.27
CA GLU A 85 -6.13 -18.32 4.96
C GLU A 85 -5.88 -19.24 6.15
N ALA A 86 -4.66 -19.23 6.71
CA ALA A 86 -4.31 -20.05 7.87
C ALA A 86 -5.14 -19.71 9.12
N MET A 87 -5.44 -18.42 9.34
CA MET A 87 -6.29 -17.98 10.45
C MET A 87 -7.73 -18.46 10.29
N LEU A 88 -8.30 -18.33 9.08
CA LEU A 88 -9.66 -18.79 8.76
C LEU A 88 -9.77 -20.32 8.88
N GLY A 89 -8.75 -21.06 8.43
CA GLY A 89 -8.67 -22.51 8.61
C GLY A 89 -8.68 -22.93 10.08
N LYS A 90 -7.81 -22.35 10.91
CA LYS A 90 -7.79 -22.60 12.37
C LYS A 90 -9.13 -22.25 13.02
N LYS A 91 -9.72 -21.12 12.66
CA LYS A 91 -11.02 -20.68 13.21
C LYS A 91 -12.16 -21.59 12.75
N SER A 92 -12.10 -22.15 11.55
CA SER A 92 -13.04 -23.17 11.08
C SER A 92 -12.96 -24.42 11.94
N GLU A 93 -11.76 -24.93 12.23
CA GLU A 93 -11.55 -26.08 13.10
C GLU A 93 -12.08 -25.84 14.51
N ASP A 94 -11.81 -24.67 15.09
CA ASP A 94 -12.37 -24.26 16.39
C ASP A 94 -13.90 -24.25 16.39
N MET A 95 -14.52 -23.77 15.30
CA MET A 95 -15.98 -23.78 15.16
C MET A 95 -16.53 -25.20 15.02
N LYS A 96 -15.81 -26.12 14.35
CA LYS A 96 -16.18 -27.54 14.30
C LYS A 96 -16.15 -28.17 15.69
N LEU A 97 -15.09 -27.90 16.47
CA LEU A 97 -14.94 -28.40 17.85
C LEU A 97 -16.04 -27.87 18.77
N LYS A 98 -16.48 -26.63 18.56
CA LYS A 98 -17.62 -26.02 19.30
C LYS A 98 -19.00 -26.48 18.80
N GLY A 99 -19.06 -27.40 17.84
CA GLY A 99 -20.30 -27.93 17.28
C GLY A 99 -21.00 -27.02 16.27
N ASN A 100 -20.43 -25.85 15.95
CA ASN A 100 -20.99 -24.91 14.99
C ASN A 100 -20.54 -25.23 13.55
N LYS A 101 -21.12 -26.31 13.00
CA LYS A 101 -20.76 -26.81 11.66
C LYS A 101 -21.03 -25.82 10.53
N GLY A 102 -22.07 -24.99 10.64
CA GLY A 102 -22.42 -23.97 9.65
C GLY A 102 -21.35 -22.88 9.56
N ALA A 103 -20.99 -22.28 10.70
CA ALA A 103 -19.92 -21.29 10.75
C ALA A 103 -18.57 -21.85 10.31
N ALA A 104 -18.27 -23.11 10.68
CA ALA A 104 -17.06 -23.78 10.21
C ALA A 104 -17.01 -23.94 8.68
N ALA A 105 -18.12 -24.34 8.06
CA ALA A 105 -18.19 -24.50 6.60
C ALA A 105 -17.99 -23.16 5.88
N SER A 106 -18.64 -22.09 6.34
CA SER A 106 -18.47 -20.75 5.78
C SER A 106 -17.02 -20.24 5.91
N LEU A 107 -16.39 -20.41 7.08
CA LEU A 107 -14.99 -20.02 7.28
C LEU A 107 -14.02 -20.83 6.41
N GLN A 108 -14.29 -22.11 6.20
CA GLN A 108 -13.49 -22.96 5.32
C GLN A 108 -13.62 -22.51 3.85
N GLN A 109 -14.84 -22.14 3.43
CA GLN A 109 -15.07 -21.60 2.09
C GLN A 109 -14.32 -20.28 1.90
N SER A 110 -14.42 -19.35 2.86
CA SER A 110 -13.67 -18.09 2.81
C SER A 110 -12.15 -18.31 2.76
N ALA A 111 -11.62 -19.32 3.49
CA ALA A 111 -10.21 -19.67 3.39
C ALA A 111 -9.84 -20.13 1.97
N GLY A 112 -10.67 -20.99 1.35
CA GLY A 112 -10.47 -21.45 -0.03
C GLY A 112 -10.57 -20.33 -1.07
N ASP A 113 -11.44 -19.35 -0.87
CA ASP A 113 -11.55 -18.20 -1.77
C ASP A 113 -10.33 -17.26 -1.65
N VAL A 114 -9.79 -17.10 -0.43
CA VAL A 114 -8.55 -16.35 -0.18
C VAL A 114 -7.34 -17.02 -0.86
N ASP A 115 -7.22 -18.35 -0.79
CA ASP A 115 -6.13 -19.09 -1.46
C ASP A 115 -6.22 -18.98 -2.99
N LYS A 116 -7.42 -19.11 -3.57
CA LYS A 116 -7.63 -18.87 -5.01
C LYS A 116 -7.26 -17.45 -5.43
N GLY A 117 -7.67 -16.45 -4.65
CA GLY A 117 -7.31 -15.06 -4.91
C GLY A 117 -5.80 -14.83 -4.85
N ARG A 118 -5.12 -15.41 -3.87
CA ARG A 118 -3.65 -15.38 -3.76
C ARG A 118 -2.96 -16.05 -4.95
N ALA A 119 -3.46 -17.20 -5.42
CA ALA A 119 -2.91 -17.90 -6.58
C ALA A 119 -3.05 -17.05 -7.86
N LEU A 120 -4.23 -16.46 -8.08
CA LEU A 120 -4.49 -15.59 -9.23
C LEU A 120 -3.58 -14.35 -9.22
N LEU A 121 -3.38 -13.73 -8.05
CA LEU A 121 -2.48 -12.58 -7.89
C LEU A 121 -1.05 -12.91 -8.36
N LEU A 122 -0.52 -14.07 -7.95
CA LEU A 122 0.83 -14.49 -8.33
C LEU A 122 0.92 -14.86 -9.83
N GLU A 123 -0.12 -15.45 -10.40
CA GLU A 123 -0.21 -15.75 -11.83
C GLU A 123 -0.24 -14.46 -12.67
N GLN A 124 -1.05 -13.47 -12.25
CA GLN A 124 -1.10 -12.16 -12.89
C GLN A 124 0.26 -11.47 -12.83
N GLN A 125 0.95 -11.54 -11.70
CA GLN A 125 2.29 -10.99 -11.55
C GLN A 125 3.29 -11.61 -12.53
N GLN A 126 3.31 -12.95 -12.65
CA GLN A 126 4.18 -13.64 -13.63
C GLN A 126 3.87 -13.22 -15.07
N THR A 127 2.58 -13.05 -15.38
CA THR A 127 2.12 -12.62 -16.70
C THR A 127 2.59 -11.20 -17.01
N ILE A 128 2.48 -10.28 -16.05
CA ILE A 128 2.95 -8.89 -16.16
C ILE A 128 4.46 -8.85 -16.39
N PHE A 129 5.25 -9.62 -15.62
CA PHE A 129 6.69 -9.70 -15.84
C PHE A 129 7.05 -10.24 -17.23
N GLY A 130 6.32 -11.26 -17.70
CA GLY A 130 6.51 -11.78 -19.05
C GLY A 130 6.20 -10.74 -20.13
N LEU A 131 5.17 -9.91 -19.93
CA LEU A 131 4.82 -8.83 -20.86
C LEU A 131 5.85 -7.70 -20.83
N LEU A 132 6.31 -7.28 -19.65
CA LEU A 132 7.34 -6.25 -19.48
C LEU A 132 8.64 -6.66 -20.16
N GLY A 133 9.14 -7.88 -19.96
CA GLY A 133 10.35 -8.34 -20.63
C GLY A 133 10.22 -8.40 -22.16
N ARG A 134 9.03 -8.73 -22.68
CA ARG A 134 8.75 -8.65 -24.12
C ARG A 134 8.73 -7.20 -24.63
N TRP A 135 8.16 -6.28 -23.85
CA TRP A 135 8.13 -4.85 -24.17
C TRP A 135 9.54 -4.25 -24.19
N GLU A 136 10.36 -4.50 -23.17
CA GLU A 136 11.77 -4.08 -23.13
C GLU A 136 12.56 -4.58 -24.34
N THR A 137 12.32 -5.82 -24.75
CA THR A 137 12.95 -6.40 -25.94
C THR A 137 12.53 -5.67 -27.22
N LEU A 138 11.25 -5.27 -27.33
CA LEU A 138 10.74 -4.50 -28.46
C LEU A 138 11.35 -3.09 -28.48
N GLU A 139 11.39 -2.43 -27.34
CA GLU A 139 11.98 -1.11 -27.15
C GLU A 139 13.47 -1.09 -27.53
N ASP A 140 14.24 -2.09 -27.08
CA ASP A 140 15.67 -2.24 -27.42
C ASP A 140 15.92 -2.40 -28.92
N VAL A 141 14.99 -3.04 -29.65
CA VAL A 141 15.04 -3.19 -31.12
C VAL A 141 14.68 -1.88 -31.82
N VAL A 142 13.62 -1.20 -31.37
CA VAL A 142 13.17 0.09 -31.94
C VAL A 142 14.24 1.17 -31.76
N ASP A 143 14.81 1.27 -30.57
CA ASP A 143 15.87 2.22 -30.25
C ASP A 143 17.22 1.86 -30.89
N GLY A 144 17.36 0.64 -31.42
CA GLY A 144 18.62 0.11 -31.93
C GLY A 144 19.68 -0.11 -30.84
N LYS A 145 19.29 -0.07 -29.56
CA LYS A 145 20.16 -0.35 -28.39
C LYS A 145 20.64 -1.80 -28.36
N LYS A 146 19.85 -2.74 -28.91
CA LYS A 146 20.24 -4.16 -29.08
C LYS A 146 21.57 -4.33 -29.82
N ARG A 147 21.95 -3.38 -30.70
CA ARG A 147 23.22 -3.37 -31.44
C ARG A 147 24.44 -2.94 -30.61
N ARG A 148 24.25 -2.19 -29.53
CA ARG A 148 25.37 -1.75 -28.66
C ARG A 148 25.83 -2.88 -27.75
N ARG A 149 24.91 -3.68 -27.20
CA ARG A 149 25.23 -4.75 -26.24
C ARG A 149 25.97 -5.97 -26.82
N THR A 150 25.89 -6.22 -28.14
CA THR A 150 26.55 -7.38 -28.77
C THR A 150 27.84 -7.03 -29.52
N SER A 151 28.32 -5.79 -29.43
CA SER A 151 29.36 -5.26 -30.31
C SER A 151 30.48 -4.52 -29.56
N ASP A 152 30.93 -5.04 -28.41
CA ASP A 152 32.09 -4.53 -27.66
C ASP A 152 33.45 -4.76 -28.37
N GLY A 153 33.49 -4.86 -29.70
CA GLY A 153 34.73 -5.10 -30.45
C GLY A 153 34.77 -4.69 -31.92
N GLU A 154 33.72 -4.09 -32.48
CA GLU A 154 33.67 -3.70 -33.90
C GLU A 154 33.13 -2.28 -34.14
N GLU A 155 33.27 -1.39 -33.16
CA GLU A 155 32.71 -0.02 -33.27
C GLU A 155 33.37 0.81 -34.38
N GLU A 156 34.69 0.70 -34.59
CA GLU A 156 35.41 1.57 -35.54
C GLU A 156 35.16 1.26 -37.03
N LYS A 157 34.76 0.03 -37.40
CA LYS A 157 34.49 -0.32 -38.82
C LYS A 157 33.04 -0.07 -39.24
N LYS A 158 32.07 -0.19 -38.33
CA LYS A 158 30.64 -0.04 -38.65
C LYS A 158 30.14 1.40 -38.65
N GLU A 159 30.87 2.35 -38.04
CA GLU A 159 30.53 3.77 -38.16
C GLU A 159 30.70 4.29 -39.60
N ASN A 160 31.82 3.95 -40.25
CA ASN A 160 32.07 4.38 -41.64
C ASN A 160 31.11 3.76 -42.67
N GLU A 161 30.63 2.52 -42.47
CA GLU A 161 29.64 1.91 -43.36
C GLU A 161 28.23 2.51 -43.17
N LYS A 162 27.86 2.91 -41.95
CA LYS A 162 26.56 3.57 -41.66
C LYS A 162 26.48 5.01 -42.20
N GLU A 163 27.58 5.64 -42.55
CA GLU A 163 27.56 6.96 -43.21
C GLU A 163 27.17 6.86 -44.69
N THR A 164 27.35 5.69 -45.30
CA THR A 164 26.94 5.46 -46.69
C THR A 164 25.42 5.28 -46.79
N PRO A 165 24.78 5.75 -47.88
CA PRO A 165 23.35 5.53 -48.12
C PRO A 165 22.97 4.04 -48.08
N HIS A 166 23.86 3.15 -48.54
CA HIS A 166 23.65 1.71 -48.55
C HIS A 166 23.73 1.08 -47.14
N GLY A 167 24.67 1.50 -46.30
CA GLY A 167 24.74 1.01 -44.91
C GLY A 167 23.55 1.48 -44.05
N ARG A 168 23.02 2.68 -44.32
CA ARG A 168 21.76 3.14 -43.71
C ARG A 168 20.58 2.26 -44.10
N LEU A 169 20.44 1.94 -45.39
CA LEU A 169 19.40 1.06 -45.92
C LEU A 169 19.51 -0.36 -45.35
N MET A 170 20.70 -0.96 -45.37
CA MET A 170 20.95 -2.28 -44.78
C MET A 170 20.63 -2.31 -43.28
N GLY A 171 20.97 -1.25 -42.54
CA GLY A 171 20.61 -1.11 -41.14
C GLY A 171 19.11 -0.91 -40.90
N GLN A 172 18.37 -0.28 -41.82
CA GLN A 172 16.91 -0.22 -41.76
C GLN A 172 16.27 -1.58 -42.06
N VAL A 173 16.72 -2.29 -43.09
CA VAL A 173 16.21 -3.62 -43.45
C VAL A 173 16.40 -4.61 -42.30
N GLN A 174 17.58 -4.64 -41.68
CA GLN A 174 17.83 -5.51 -40.53
C GLN A 174 16.92 -5.17 -39.33
N ARG A 175 16.71 -3.89 -39.03
CA ARG A 175 15.76 -3.47 -37.98
C ARG A 175 14.34 -3.92 -38.27
N LEU A 176 13.89 -3.83 -39.53
CA LEU A 176 12.57 -4.31 -39.92
C LEU A 176 12.43 -5.83 -39.78
N VAL A 177 13.50 -6.59 -40.06
CA VAL A 177 13.53 -8.04 -39.86
C VAL A 177 13.49 -8.41 -38.38
N GLU A 178 14.27 -7.72 -37.55
CA GLU A 178 14.25 -7.90 -36.08
C GLU A 178 12.88 -7.54 -35.49
N LEU A 179 12.29 -6.41 -35.93
CA LEU A 179 10.96 -5.97 -35.49
C LEU A 179 9.88 -7.01 -35.86
N LYS A 180 9.96 -7.58 -37.07
CA LYS A 180 9.06 -8.65 -37.50
C LYS A 180 9.17 -9.90 -36.60
N GLY A 181 10.37 -10.24 -36.16
CA GLY A 181 10.60 -11.35 -35.21
C GLY A 181 9.93 -11.08 -33.86
N VAL A 182 10.14 -9.90 -33.29
CA VAL A 182 9.53 -9.53 -32.00
C VAL A 182 8.01 -9.45 -32.09
N LEU A 183 7.47 -8.94 -33.20
CA LEU A 183 6.02 -8.93 -33.45
C LEU A 183 5.44 -10.33 -33.47
N ALA A 184 6.10 -11.29 -34.12
CA ALA A 184 5.66 -12.69 -34.13
C ALA A 184 5.76 -13.37 -32.76
N GLU A 185 6.72 -12.97 -31.91
CA GLU A 185 6.82 -13.48 -30.53
C GLU A 185 5.78 -12.85 -29.60
N ALA A 186 5.49 -11.56 -29.75
CA ALA A 186 4.53 -10.84 -28.93
C ALA A 186 3.07 -11.14 -29.31
N PHE A 187 2.81 -11.37 -30.60
CA PHE A 187 1.48 -11.64 -31.15
C PHE A 187 1.53 -12.89 -32.04
N PRO A 188 1.72 -14.09 -31.45
CA PRO A 188 1.91 -15.33 -32.22
C PRO A 188 0.69 -15.73 -33.05
N GLU A 189 -0.49 -15.24 -32.69
CA GLU A 189 -1.75 -15.51 -33.38
C GLU A 189 -2.00 -14.55 -34.56
N CYS A 190 -1.27 -13.43 -34.64
CA CYS A 190 -1.40 -12.44 -35.70
C CYS A 190 -0.46 -12.74 -36.87
N LYS A 191 -0.99 -12.75 -38.09
CA LYS A 191 -0.26 -13.08 -39.32
C LYS A 191 0.29 -11.86 -40.03
N ASP A 192 -0.34 -10.70 -39.84
CA ASP A 192 0.07 -9.44 -40.44
C ASP A 192 -0.09 -8.24 -39.49
N ALA A 193 0.35 -7.07 -39.96
CA ALA A 193 0.41 -5.87 -39.14
C ALA A 193 -0.97 -5.25 -38.86
N GLU A 194 -1.98 -5.51 -39.69
CA GLU A 194 -3.35 -5.04 -39.42
C GLU A 194 -4.00 -5.90 -38.33
N GLU A 195 -3.79 -7.23 -38.35
CA GLU A 195 -4.24 -8.10 -37.26
C GLU A 195 -3.60 -7.71 -35.92
N VAL A 196 -2.30 -7.36 -35.89
CA VAL A 196 -1.65 -6.84 -34.68
C VAL A 196 -2.26 -5.53 -34.22
N LYS A 197 -2.62 -4.64 -35.15
CA LYS A 197 -3.22 -3.34 -34.81
C LYS A 197 -4.62 -3.52 -34.22
N ASP A 198 -5.44 -4.38 -34.82
CA ASP A 198 -6.77 -4.73 -34.31
C ASP A 198 -6.68 -5.36 -32.91
N GLU A 199 -5.70 -6.24 -32.71
CA GLU A 199 -5.44 -6.90 -31.43
C GLU A 199 -4.97 -5.90 -30.36
N VAL A 200 -4.11 -4.95 -30.72
CA VAL A 200 -3.69 -3.86 -29.82
C VAL A 200 -4.88 -2.96 -29.47
N GLU A 201 -5.78 -2.68 -30.41
CA GLU A 201 -7.00 -1.92 -30.11
C GLU A 201 -7.95 -2.69 -29.19
N ARG A 202 -8.10 -4.01 -29.39
CA ARG A 202 -8.87 -4.88 -28.50
C ARG A 202 -8.30 -4.86 -27.08
N LEU A 203 -7.00 -5.11 -26.94
CA LEU A 203 -6.30 -5.08 -25.64
C LEU A 203 -6.41 -3.71 -24.97
N ARG A 204 -6.35 -2.60 -25.72
CA ARG A 204 -6.57 -1.26 -25.16
C ARG A 204 -7.96 -1.09 -24.56
N ARG A 205 -9.01 -1.59 -25.24
CA ARG A 205 -10.38 -1.55 -24.71
C ARG A 205 -10.51 -2.42 -23.46
N GLU A 206 -9.90 -3.60 -23.45
CA GLU A 206 -9.91 -4.49 -22.28
C GLU A 206 -9.18 -3.89 -21.07
N VAL A 207 -8.04 -3.23 -21.29
CA VAL A 207 -7.34 -2.50 -20.23
C VAL A 207 -8.20 -1.37 -19.68
N GLU A 208 -8.94 -0.65 -20.52
CA GLU A 208 -9.80 0.43 -20.05
C GLU A 208 -10.98 -0.10 -19.23
N ASN A 209 -11.64 -1.17 -19.70
CA ASN A 209 -12.70 -1.83 -18.93
C ASN A 209 -12.15 -2.36 -17.58
N ALA A 210 -10.98 -2.99 -17.57
CA ALA A 210 -10.36 -3.49 -16.35
C ALA A 210 -10.02 -2.36 -15.36
N LYS A 211 -9.66 -1.17 -15.85
CA LYS A 211 -9.46 0.01 -14.99
C LYS A 211 -10.77 0.50 -14.39
N GLU A 212 -11.86 0.51 -15.15
CA GLU A 212 -13.19 0.87 -14.65
C GLU A 212 -13.63 -0.11 -13.56
N GLU A 213 -13.54 -1.42 -13.80
CA GLU A 213 -13.84 -2.46 -12.81
C GLU A 213 -12.97 -2.32 -11.55
N THR A 214 -11.67 -2.04 -11.72
CA THR A 214 -10.75 -1.83 -10.58
C THR A 214 -11.14 -0.57 -9.79
N ALA A 215 -11.60 0.49 -10.46
CA ALA A 215 -12.07 1.69 -9.79
C ALA A 215 -13.35 1.44 -8.97
N GLU A 216 -14.31 0.69 -9.53
CA GLU A 216 -15.53 0.28 -8.84
C GLU A 216 -15.22 -0.59 -7.60
N VAL A 217 -14.32 -1.58 -7.73
CA VAL A 217 -13.90 -2.43 -6.61
C VAL A 217 -13.19 -1.61 -5.52
N ASN A 218 -12.34 -0.65 -5.89
CA ASN A 218 -11.70 0.24 -4.92
C ASN A 218 -12.71 1.13 -4.19
N GLU A 219 -13.76 1.59 -4.87
CA GLU A 219 -14.82 2.36 -4.24
C GLU A 219 -15.62 1.49 -3.26
N MET A 220 -16.00 0.27 -3.64
CA MET A 220 -16.65 -0.68 -2.75
C MET A 220 -15.79 -1.01 -1.53
N LEU A 221 -14.50 -1.29 -1.73
CA LEU A 221 -13.55 -1.57 -0.63
C LEU A 221 -13.45 -0.40 0.34
N LYS A 222 -13.46 0.84 -0.16
CA LYS A 222 -13.46 2.03 0.67
C LYS A 222 -14.75 2.12 1.49
N GLN A 223 -15.91 1.86 0.90
CA GLN A 223 -17.19 1.84 1.63
C GLN A 223 -17.21 0.75 2.70
N GLU A 224 -16.77 -0.47 2.39
CA GLU A 224 -16.67 -1.57 3.36
C GLU A 224 -15.68 -1.26 4.49
N SER A 225 -14.56 -0.62 4.19
CA SER A 225 -13.57 -0.22 5.20
C SER A 225 -14.14 0.77 6.21
N LEU A 226 -14.96 1.72 5.74
CA LEU A 226 -15.65 2.69 6.59
C LEU A 226 -16.71 2.00 7.46
N ALA A 227 -17.52 1.12 6.87
CA ALA A 227 -18.51 0.33 7.60
C ALA A 227 -17.88 -0.56 8.68
N LEU A 228 -16.71 -1.16 8.38
CA LEU A 228 -15.97 -1.95 9.35
C LEU A 228 -15.42 -1.11 10.50
N GLU A 229 -14.97 0.13 10.23
CA GLU A 229 -14.51 1.05 11.27
C GLU A 229 -15.66 1.48 12.20
N GLU A 230 -16.84 1.78 11.63
CA GLU A 230 -18.05 2.08 12.40
C GLU A 230 -18.48 0.90 13.27
N ALA A 231 -18.49 -0.31 12.72
CA ALA A 231 -18.80 -1.52 13.47
C ALA A 231 -17.81 -1.76 14.62
N LYS A 232 -16.51 -1.51 14.43
CA LYS A 232 -15.50 -1.59 15.50
C LYS A 232 -15.79 -0.61 16.62
N LYS A 233 -16.11 0.66 16.30
CA LYS A 233 -16.47 1.68 17.29
C LYS A 233 -17.71 1.26 18.09
N GLU A 234 -18.72 0.70 17.45
CA GLU A 234 -19.93 0.24 18.14
C GLU A 234 -19.64 -0.97 19.05
N VAL A 235 -18.81 -1.92 18.62
CA VAL A 235 -18.37 -3.04 19.45
C VAL A 235 -17.61 -2.56 20.69
N GLU A 236 -16.72 -1.58 20.56
CA GLU A 236 -16.02 -0.98 21.70
C GLU A 236 -16.99 -0.30 22.67
N ARG A 237 -17.98 0.43 22.15
CA ARG A 237 -19.01 1.07 22.97
C ARG A 237 -19.86 0.06 23.74
N VAL A 238 -20.28 -1.03 23.09
CA VAL A 238 -21.01 -2.12 23.74
C VAL A 238 -20.16 -2.79 24.81
N LYS A 239 -18.88 -3.02 24.54
CA LYS A 239 -17.94 -3.59 25.51
C LYS A 239 -17.78 -2.71 26.76
N GLN A 240 -17.69 -1.38 26.59
CA GLN A 240 -17.62 -0.45 27.72
C GLN A 240 -18.87 -0.49 28.58
N ARG A 241 -20.06 -0.53 27.96
CA ARG A 241 -21.34 -0.67 28.68
C ARG A 241 -21.44 -1.99 29.43
N GLU A 242 -20.94 -3.06 28.84
CA GLU A 242 -20.92 -4.37 29.50
C GLU A 242 -20.03 -4.37 30.74
N ILE A 243 -18.85 -3.74 30.66
CA ILE A 243 -17.96 -3.57 31.82
C ILE A 243 -18.67 -2.78 32.93
N GLN A 244 -19.33 -1.67 32.59
CA GLN A 244 -20.09 -0.87 33.56
C GLN A 244 -21.19 -1.68 34.24
N ARG A 245 -21.96 -2.46 33.47
CA ARG A 245 -22.99 -3.35 34.04
C ARG A 245 -22.39 -4.38 34.99
N GLN A 246 -21.25 -4.98 34.62
CA GLN A 246 -20.57 -5.93 35.49
C GLN A 246 -20.06 -5.27 36.79
N GLU A 247 -19.53 -4.05 36.71
CA GLU A 247 -19.12 -3.27 37.89
C GLU A 247 -20.32 -2.96 38.80
N GLU A 248 -21.44 -2.51 38.24
CA GLU A 248 -22.69 -2.26 38.98
C GLU A 248 -23.22 -3.53 39.66
N ASP A 249 -23.26 -4.66 38.95
CA ASP A 249 -23.68 -5.95 39.50
C ASP A 249 -22.75 -6.41 40.64
N THR A 250 -21.44 -6.21 40.50
CA THR A 250 -20.48 -6.54 41.56
C THR A 250 -20.67 -5.69 42.81
N ALA A 251 -20.93 -4.39 42.65
CA ALA A 251 -21.19 -3.49 43.77
C ALA A 251 -22.49 -3.84 44.51
N LEU A 252 -23.54 -4.22 43.76
CA LEU A 252 -24.80 -4.66 44.35
C LEU A 252 -24.62 -5.95 45.17
N LEU A 253 -23.84 -6.92 44.66
CA LEU A 253 -23.54 -8.15 45.38
C LEU A 253 -22.73 -7.89 46.66
N GLU A 254 -21.80 -6.94 46.64
CA GLU A 254 -21.05 -6.52 47.83
C GLU A 254 -21.97 -5.89 48.88
N GLN A 255 -22.87 -4.99 48.48
CA GLN A 255 -23.86 -4.40 49.37
C GLN A 255 -24.80 -5.46 50.00
N GLN A 256 -25.23 -6.45 49.21
CA GLN A 256 -26.05 -7.56 49.74
C GLN A 256 -25.28 -8.40 50.75
N ARG A 257 -23.97 -8.65 50.53
CA ARG A 257 -23.12 -9.37 51.50
C ARG A 257 -22.98 -8.59 52.80
N GLU A 258 -22.72 -7.29 52.75
CA GLU A 258 -22.63 -6.44 53.94
C GLU A 258 -23.95 -6.45 54.73
N ALA A 259 -25.09 -6.34 54.05
CA ALA A 259 -26.40 -6.41 54.68
C ALA A 259 -26.65 -7.77 55.35
N CYS A 260 -26.24 -8.88 54.72
CA CYS A 260 -26.35 -10.21 55.32
C CYS A 260 -25.48 -10.34 56.57
N LEU A 261 -24.22 -9.86 56.53
CA LEU A 261 -23.32 -9.89 57.68
C LEU A 261 -23.86 -9.06 58.85
N ALA A 262 -24.39 -7.87 58.59
CA ALA A 262 -25.02 -7.04 59.63
C ALA A 262 -26.24 -7.73 60.25
N MET A 263 -27.03 -8.44 59.45
CA MET A 263 -28.18 -9.20 59.94
C MET A 263 -27.75 -10.42 60.76
N GLU A 264 -26.70 -11.13 60.36
CA GLU A 264 -26.12 -12.23 61.14
C GLU A 264 -25.60 -11.74 62.50
N GLU A 265 -24.96 -10.57 62.55
CA GLU A 265 -24.48 -9.98 63.79
C GLU A 265 -25.64 -9.61 64.74
N LEU A 266 -26.69 -8.99 64.22
CA LEU A 266 -27.91 -8.69 64.98
C LEU A 266 -28.59 -9.95 65.54
N VAL A 267 -28.70 -11.02 64.74
CA VAL A 267 -29.25 -12.30 65.21
C VAL A 267 -28.38 -12.87 66.33
N ARG A 268 -27.06 -12.82 66.19
CA ARG A 268 -26.11 -13.30 67.20
C ARG A 268 -26.22 -12.50 68.50
N GLU A 269 -26.36 -11.18 68.42
CA GLU A 269 -26.55 -10.31 69.59
C GLU A 269 -27.89 -10.60 70.29
N SER A 270 -28.97 -10.73 69.51
CA SER A 270 -30.30 -11.11 70.01
C SER A 270 -30.26 -12.46 70.74
N ASP A 271 -29.62 -13.47 70.15
CA ASP A 271 -29.48 -14.80 70.77
C ASP A 271 -28.72 -14.72 72.11
N GLN A 272 -27.66 -13.91 72.19
CA GLN A 272 -26.93 -13.69 73.44
C GLN A 272 -27.79 -12.99 74.50
N GLU A 273 -28.60 -12.02 74.09
CA GLU A 273 -29.49 -11.30 75.01
C GLU A 273 -30.61 -12.21 75.53
N ILE A 274 -31.20 -13.05 74.66
CA ILE A 274 -32.16 -14.08 75.05
C ILE A 274 -31.53 -15.06 76.04
N GLN A 275 -30.30 -15.52 75.80
CA GLN A 275 -29.59 -16.41 76.72
C GLN A 275 -29.38 -15.75 78.09
N LYS A 276 -28.94 -14.49 78.13
CA LYS A 276 -28.79 -13.72 79.38
C LYS A 276 -30.11 -13.60 80.13
N MET A 277 -31.19 -13.25 79.44
CA MET A 277 -32.54 -13.13 80.00
C MET A 277 -33.04 -14.48 80.55
N THR A 278 -32.79 -15.57 79.82
CA THR A 278 -33.18 -16.92 80.24
C THR A 278 -32.41 -17.37 81.48
N GLN A 279 -31.11 -17.10 81.55
CA GLN A 279 -30.29 -17.39 82.73
C GLN A 279 -30.71 -16.55 83.94
N ALA A 280 -31.01 -15.26 83.74
CA ALA A 280 -31.50 -14.38 84.80
C ALA A 280 -32.89 -14.79 85.32
N ALA A 281 -33.75 -15.34 84.46
CA ALA A 281 -35.06 -15.85 84.86
C ALA A 281 -35.01 -17.23 85.56
N ALA A 282 -33.91 -17.97 85.41
CA ALA A 282 -33.69 -19.28 86.02
C ALA A 282 -32.92 -19.23 87.35
N ALA A 283 -32.40 -18.06 87.75
CA ALA A 283 -31.70 -17.81 89.00
C ALA A 283 -32.65 -17.22 90.06
#